data_AF-A0AAD9PDH6-F1
#
_entry.id   AF-A0AAD9PDH6-F1
#
_cell.length_a   1.000
_cell.length_b   1.000
_cell.length_c   1.000
_cell.angle_alpha   90.00
_cell.angle_beta   90.00
_cell.angle_gamma   90.00
#
_symmetry.space_group_name_H-M   'P 1'
#
loop_
_entity.id
_entity.type
_entity.pdbx_description
1 polymer ?
#
loop_
_entity_poly.entity_id
_entity_poly.type
_entity_poly.pdbx_seq_one_letter_code
_entity_poly.pdbx_strand_id
1 'polypeptide(L)'
;MNNDAFFEKQFSRINDRFAYACRQVVLINDEMEAVRARYERAEKNGARAFLYSQRLRLIVLEGTRTMFYEYATVCSDRLASLHDEMILGETSVEESRTSDSS
;
A
#
# COMPACT_ATOMS: atom_id res chain seq x y z
N MET A 1 -29.98 -8.73 3.30
CA MET A 1 -28.51 -8.87 3.43
C MET A 1 -28.03 -7.61 4.14
N ASN A 2 -27.46 -7.72 5.34
CA ASN A 2 -27.06 -6.55 6.14
C ASN A 2 -25.96 -5.78 5.41
N ASN A 3 -26.19 -4.48 5.19
CA ASN A 3 -25.30 -3.58 4.49
C ASN A 3 -23.94 -3.51 5.22
N ASP A 4 -23.97 -3.51 6.55
CA ASP A 4 -22.79 -3.41 7.43
C ASP A 4 -21.81 -4.57 7.22
N ALA A 5 -22.30 -5.80 7.12
CA ALA A 5 -21.48 -6.99 6.90
C ALA A 5 -20.80 -6.99 5.50
N PHE A 6 -21.40 -6.31 4.52
CA PHE A 6 -20.79 -6.12 3.21
C PHE A 6 -19.65 -5.11 3.28
N PHE A 7 -19.86 -3.97 3.93
CA PHE A 7 -18.82 -2.93 4.10
C PHE A 7 -17.63 -3.44 4.91
N GLU A 8 -17.87 -4.13 6.02
CA GLU A 8 -16.81 -4.70 6.86
C GLU A 8 -15.94 -5.68 6.06
N LYS A 9 -16.55 -6.52 5.23
CA LYS A 9 -15.83 -7.45 4.36
C LYS A 9 -15.00 -6.73 3.30
N GLN A 10 -15.51 -5.65 2.69
CA GLN A 10 -14.75 -4.89 1.70
C GLN A 10 -13.60 -4.11 2.35
N PHE A 11 -13.85 -3.51 3.52
CA PHE A 11 -12.86 -2.80 4.31
C PHE A 11 -11.70 -3.73 4.69
N SER A 12 -12.00 -4.89 5.28
CA SER A 12 -10.99 -5.90 5.63
C SER A 12 -10.13 -6.30 4.42
N ARG A 13 -10.75 -6.58 3.27
CA ARG A 13 -10.02 -6.98 2.05
C ARG A 13 -9.07 -5.90 1.52
N ILE A 14 -9.48 -4.63 1.59
CA ILE A 14 -8.63 -3.52 1.12
C ILE A 14 -7.53 -3.23 2.15
N ASN A 15 -7.85 -3.35 3.43
CA ASN A 15 -6.87 -3.21 4.51
C ASN A 15 -5.77 -4.27 4.42
N ASP A 16 -6.12 -5.52 4.10
CA ASP A 16 -5.14 -6.59 3.88
C ASP A 16 -4.20 -6.27 2.71
N ARG A 17 -4.72 -5.69 1.63
CA ARG A 17 -3.95 -5.26 0.45
C ARG A 17 -3.04 -4.09 0.77
N PHE A 18 -3.53 -3.11 1.53
CA PHE A 18 -2.74 -1.99 2.02
C PHE A 18 -1.58 -2.48 2.90
N ALA A 19 -1.88 -3.30 3.89
CA ALA A 19 -0.86 -3.89 4.77
C ALA A 19 0.16 -4.73 3.99
N TYR A 20 -0.28 -5.48 2.98
CA TYR A 20 0.61 -6.20 2.08
C TYR A 20 1.54 -5.25 1.32
N ALA A 21 1.02 -4.18 0.73
CA ALA A 21 1.82 -3.20 -0.01
C ALA A 21 2.88 -2.56 0.90
N CYS A 22 2.52 -2.16 2.12
CA CYS A 22 3.47 -1.64 3.10
C CYS A 22 4.58 -2.65 3.44
N ARG A 23 4.23 -3.93 3.62
CA ARG A 23 5.24 -4.99 3.84
C ARG A 23 6.18 -5.14 2.66
N GLN A 24 5.68 -5.08 1.43
CA GLN A 24 6.51 -5.16 0.23
C GLN A 24 7.49 -3.98 0.12
N VAL A 25 7.05 -2.76 0.45
CA VAL A 25 7.93 -1.59 0.49
C VAL A 25 9.11 -1.81 1.45
N VAL A 26 8.85 -2.33 2.65
CA VAL A 26 9.91 -2.63 3.64
C VAL A 26 10.90 -3.66 3.10
N LEU A 27 10.40 -4.78 2.57
CA LEU A 27 11.25 -5.83 2.00
C LEU A 27 12.11 -5.35 0.83
N ILE A 28 11.55 -4.49 -0.03
CA ILE A 28 12.29 -3.91 -1.15
C ILE A 28 13.37 -2.95 -0.65
N ASN A 29 13.10 -2.17 0.39
CA ASN A 29 14.12 -1.30 0.99
C ASN A 29 15.31 -2.12 1.54
N ASP A 30 15.05 -3.22 2.24
CA ASP A 30 16.09 -4.11 2.75
C ASP A 30 16.93 -4.70 1.61
N GLU A 31 16.28 -5.17 0.54
CA GLU A 31 16.98 -5.70 -0.63
C GLU A 31 17.78 -4.60 -1.36
N MET A 32 17.27 -3.38 -1.42
CA MET A 32 17.99 -2.24 -1.99
C MET A 32 19.27 -1.93 -1.22
N GLU A 33 19.24 -1.98 0.11
CA GLU A 33 20.46 -1.81 0.93
C GLU A 33 21.49 -2.90 0.64
N ALA A 34 21.05 -4.16 0.55
CA ALA A 34 21.92 -5.28 0.21
C ALA A 34 22.55 -5.12 -1.19
N VAL A 35 21.78 -4.68 -2.18
CA VAL A 35 22.25 -4.44 -3.56
C VAL A 35 23.20 -3.24 -3.62
N ARG A 36 22.93 -2.16 -2.86
CA ARG A 36 23.84 -1.00 -2.72
C ARG A 36 25.18 -1.40 -2.13
N ALA A 37 25.19 -2.17 -1.03
CA ALA A 37 26.43 -2.65 -0.43
C ALA A 37 27.25 -3.57 -1.37
N ARG A 38 26.60 -4.30 -2.27
CA ARG A 38 27.28 -5.07 -3.33
C ARG A 38 27.80 -4.18 -4.45
N TYR A 39 27.04 -3.16 -4.85
CA TYR A 39 27.45 -2.17 -5.84
C TYR A 39 28.71 -1.42 -5.38
N GLU A 40 28.73 -0.91 -4.15
CA GLU A 40 29.89 -0.19 -3.58
C GLU A 40 31.14 -1.07 -3.52
N ARG A 41 30.99 -2.36 -3.18
CA ARG A 41 32.10 -3.33 -3.22
C ARG A 41 32.60 -3.56 -4.64
N ALA A 42 31.70 -3.68 -5.61
CA ALA A 42 32.04 -3.83 -7.02
C ALA A 42 32.80 -2.61 -7.56
N GLU A 43 32.43 -1.42 -7.10
CA GLU A 43 33.04 -0.15 -7.48
C GLU A 43 34.48 -0.08 -7.00
N LYS A 44 34.71 -0.40 -5.72
CA LYS A 44 36.05 -0.48 -5.12
C LYS A 44 36.95 -1.49 -5.83
N ASN A 45 36.38 -2.58 -6.33
CA ASN A 45 37.12 -3.66 -6.98
C ASN A 45 37.26 -3.49 -8.51
N GLY A 46 36.73 -2.41 -9.11
CA GLY A 46 36.82 -2.16 -10.54
C GLY A 46 36.04 -3.13 -11.44
N ALA A 47 35.08 -3.88 -10.90
CA ALA A 47 34.35 -4.94 -11.61
C ALA A 47 33.21 -4.37 -12.48
N ARG A 48 33.55 -3.78 -13.64
CA ARG A 48 32.60 -2.98 -14.47
C ARG A 48 31.35 -3.73 -14.94
N ALA A 49 31.45 -5.00 -15.33
CA ALA A 49 30.28 -5.78 -15.74
C ALA A 49 29.32 -6.03 -14.56
N PHE A 50 29.88 -6.28 -13.37
CA PHE A 50 29.13 -6.51 -12.15
C PHE A 50 28.52 -5.20 -11.60
N LEU A 51 29.16 -4.06 -11.82
CA LEU A 51 28.57 -2.74 -11.53
C LEU A 51 27.30 -2.48 -12.32
N TYR A 52 27.31 -2.80 -13.62
CA TYR A 52 26.17 -2.53 -14.48
C TYR A 52 24.96 -3.39 -14.12
N SER A 53 25.16 -4.67 -13.81
CA SER A 53 24.08 -5.54 -13.34
C SER A 53 23.49 -5.07 -12.01
N GLN A 54 24.33 -4.64 -11.06
CA GLN A 54 23.87 -4.10 -9.79
C GLN A 54 23.12 -2.76 -9.96
N ARG A 55 23.59 -1.88 -10.85
CA ARG A 55 22.89 -0.62 -11.17
C ARG A 55 21.52 -0.88 -11.78
N LEU A 56 21.41 -1.78 -12.75
CA LEU A 56 20.11 -2.16 -13.33
C LEU A 56 19.17 -2.71 -12.26
N ARG A 57 19.69 -3.56 -11.37
CA ARG A 57 18.90 -4.11 -10.26
C ARG A 57 18.38 -3.03 -9.31
N LEU A 58 19.20 -2.03 -8.98
CA LEU A 58 18.76 -0.88 -8.18
C LEU A 58 17.63 -0.10 -8.85
N ILE A 59 17.74 0.15 -10.16
CA ILE A 59 16.70 0.87 -10.92
C ILE A 59 15.37 0.10 -10.91
N VAL A 60 15.41 -1.23 -11.11
CA VAL A 60 14.21 -2.07 -11.07
C VAL A 60 13.59 -2.09 -9.68
N LEU A 61 14.41 -2.22 -8.62
CA LEU A 61 13.92 -2.21 -7.24
C LEU A 61 13.29 -0.86 -6.88
N GLU A 62 13.90 0.25 -7.29
CA GLU A 62 13.35 1.59 -7.10
C GLU A 62 11.96 1.72 -7.76
N GLY A 63 11.84 1.33 -9.04
CA GLY A 63 10.56 1.36 -9.74
C GLY A 63 9.50 0.46 -9.11
N THR A 64 9.90 -0.73 -8.65
CA THR A 64 8.99 -1.67 -7.97
C THR A 64 8.52 -1.11 -6.63
N ARG A 65 9.42 -0.49 -5.86
CA ARG A 65 9.07 0.17 -4.60
C ARG A 65 8.07 1.29 -4.81
N THR A 66 8.31 2.15 -5.81
CA THR A 66 7.40 3.25 -6.17
C THR A 66 6.02 2.72 -6.55
N MET A 67 5.95 1.65 -7.33
CA MET A 67 4.68 0.99 -7.66
C MET A 67 3.91 0.55 -6.41
N PHE A 68 4.59 -0.07 -5.43
CA PHE A 68 3.93 -0.47 -4.18
C PHE A 68 3.53 0.72 -3.30
N TYR A 69 4.29 1.82 -3.31
CA TYR A 69 3.87 3.06 -2.66
C TYR A 69 2.59 3.61 -3.28
N GLU A 70 2.54 3.75 -4.60
CA GLU A 70 1.34 4.21 -5.32
C GLU A 70 0.14 3.29 -5.05
N TYR A 71 0.36 1.97 -5.08
CA TYR A 71 -0.68 1.00 -4.77
C TYR A 71 -1.18 1.11 -3.32
N ALA A 72 -0.29 1.35 -2.35
CA ALA A 72 -0.66 1.59 -0.96
C ALA A 72 -1.50 2.86 -0.82
N THR A 73 -1.12 3.96 -1.51
CA THR A 73 -1.89 5.21 -1.54
C THR A 73 -3.31 4.97 -2.07
N VAL A 74 -3.45 4.28 -3.21
CA VAL A 74 -4.77 3.94 -3.78
C VAL A 74 -5.62 3.11 -2.82
N CYS A 75 -5.01 2.15 -2.11
CA CYS A 75 -5.73 1.36 -1.11
C CYS A 75 -6.15 2.21 0.10
N SER A 76 -5.29 3.11 0.57
CA SER A 76 -5.56 4.05 1.66
C SER A 76 -6.74 4.97 1.32
N ASP A 77 -6.73 5.56 0.13
CA ASP A 77 -7.80 6.44 -0.35
C ASP A 77 -9.14 5.69 -0.42
N ARG A 78 -9.10 4.41 -0.81
CA ARG A 78 -10.30 3.58 -0.84
C ARG A 78 -10.80 3.20 0.56
N LEU A 79 -9.90 2.96 1.52
CA LEU A 79 -10.28 2.73 2.92
C LEU A 79 -10.96 3.98 3.50
N ALA A 80 -10.40 5.17 3.25
CA ALA A 80 -11.00 6.43 3.68
C ALA A 80 -12.40 6.61 3.08
N SER A 81 -12.54 6.36 1.77
CA SER A 81 -13.85 6.46 1.10
C SER A 81 -14.89 5.49 1.69
N LEU A 82 -14.51 4.23 1.95
CA LEU A 82 -15.42 3.24 2.55
C LEU A 82 -15.80 3.60 3.98
N HIS A 83 -14.86 4.16 4.73
CA HIS A 83 -15.10 4.63 6.09
C HIS A 83 -16.11 5.80 6.09
N ASP A 84 -15.95 6.76 5.18
CA ASP A 84 -16.87 7.89 5.03
C ASP A 84 -18.27 7.42 4.57
N GLU A 85 -18.34 6.46 3.63
CA GLU A 85 -19.59 5.83 3.19
C GLU A 85 -20.34 5.16 4.36
N MET A 86 -19.61 4.50 5.27
CA MET A 86 -20.18 3.85 6.46
C MET A 86 -20.77 4.87 7.44
N ILE A 87 -20.01 5.93 7.76
CA ILE A 87 -20.44 6.99 8.69
C ILE A 87 -21.66 7.74 8.14
N LEU A 88 -21.64 8.11 6.85
CA LEU A 88 -22.77 8.82 6.23
C LEU A 88 -24.05 7.96 6.22
N GLY A 89 -23.89 6.64 6.01
CA GLY A 89 -24.98 5.67 6.11
C GLY A 89 -25.61 5.61 7.51
N GLU A 90 -24.79 5.70 8.56
CA GLU A 90 -25.26 5.72 9.96
C GLU A 90 -26.05 7.00 10.28
N THR A 91 -25.55 8.17 9.89
CA THR A 91 -26.24 9.46 10.12
C THR A 91 -27.60 9.56 9.42
N SER A 92 -27.74 8.96 8.23
CA SER A 92 -29.00 8.97 7.47
C SER A 92 -30.12 8.16 8.15
N VAL A 93 -29.74 7.13 8.93
CA VAL A 93 -30.67 6.28 9.67
C VAL A 93 -31.16 6.96 10.95
N GLU A 94 -30.34 7.80 11.58
CA GLU A 94 -30.72 8.58 12.77
C GLU A 94 -31.69 9.73 12.45
N GLU A 95 -31.52 10.44 11.34
CA GLU A 95 -32.44 11.50 10.91
C GLU A 95 -33.84 10.97 10.56
N SER A 96 -33.92 9.74 10.03
CA SER A 96 -35.20 9.07 9.73
C SER A 96 -35.94 8.56 10.98
N ARG A 97 -35.21 8.25 12.06
CA ARG A 97 -35.80 7.77 13.33
C ARG A 97 -36.37 8.89 14.18
N THR A 98 -35.85 10.10 14.07
CA THR A 98 -36.32 11.26 14.84
C THR A 98 -37.55 11.91 14.23
N SER A 99 -37.75 11.78 12.91
CA SER A 99 -38.87 12.35 12.16
C SER A 99 -40.17 11.53 12.23
N ASP A 100 -40.11 10.22 12.52
CA ASP A 100 -41.30 9.37 12.75
C ASP A 100 -41.86 9.44 14.20
N SER A 101 -41.19 10.16 15.09
CA SER A 101 -41.56 10.30 16.51
C SER A 101 -42.11 11.68 16.90
N SER A 102 -42.49 12.52 15.93
CA SER A 102 -43.14 13.83 16.12
C SER A 102 -44.56 13.89 15.57
#